data_AF-A0A2E7Y5B8-F1
#
_entry.id   AF-A0A2E7Y5B8-F1
#
_cell.length_a   1.000
_cell.length_b   1.000
_cell.length_c   1.000
_cell.angle_alpha   90.00
_cell.angle_beta   90.00
_cell.angle_gamma   90.00
#
_symmetry.space_group_name_H-M   'P 1'
#
loop_
_entity.id
_entity.type
_entity.pdbx_description
1 polymer ?
#
loop_
_entity_poly.entity_id
_entity_poly.type
_entity_poly.pdbx_seq_one_letter_code
_entity_poly.pdbx_strand_id
1 'polypeptide(L)'
;MEHATGPNVIIVVGALLLAIFAAMVLGEDAPYVALVLASLLLFHNAVARFIPAIGLVVPGAVLAGIMLVPDWQMPMPAAVWLAMTIAVFTSVGVHVLADKRPVLSRRAVPVVVLGWVVISIVTLGLRTGMDEAVWPDLPIFGVLLWPIVAVLALGVVLRWKIVTANSPRQAAAKIIRYVALWQPLIAASWCAGIGAWTAAIVFALLGIIGLLLVGGYRELAGMSGPAVRWR
;
A
#
# COMPACT_ATOMS: atom_id res chain seq x y z
N MET A 1 -25.02 1.67 27.45
CA MET A 1 -23.82 0.91 27.09
C MET A 1 -24.32 -0.41 26.53
N GLU A 2 -24.56 -0.45 25.23
CA GLU A 2 -25.29 -1.54 24.57
C GLU A 2 -24.46 -2.12 23.41
N HIS A 3 -24.63 -3.42 23.23
CA HIS A 3 -23.88 -4.34 22.38
C HIS A 3 -23.77 -3.87 20.91
N ALA A 4 -22.58 -3.39 20.51
CA ALA A 4 -22.23 -3.14 19.11
C ALA A 4 -20.92 -3.83 18.66
N THR A 5 -20.51 -4.90 19.35
CA THR A 5 -19.24 -5.62 19.08
C THR A 5 -19.43 -6.94 18.34
N GLY A 6 -20.59 -7.60 18.46
CA GLY A 6 -20.82 -8.94 17.89
C GLY A 6 -20.62 -9.03 16.37
N PRO A 7 -21.33 -8.24 15.54
CA PRO A 7 -21.26 -8.35 14.09
C PRO A 7 -19.86 -8.01 13.52
N ASN A 8 -19.22 -6.98 14.08
CA ASN A 8 -17.92 -6.52 13.62
C ASN A 8 -16.81 -7.53 13.95
N VAL A 9 -16.85 -8.15 15.12
CA VAL A 9 -15.88 -9.20 15.49
C VAL A 9 -16.08 -10.44 14.61
N ILE A 10 -17.32 -10.84 14.35
CA ILE A 10 -17.61 -11.98 13.46
C ILE A 10 -17.07 -11.73 12.05
N ILE A 11 -17.26 -10.52 11.49
CA ILE A 11 -16.72 -10.18 10.17
C ILE A 11 -15.19 -10.22 10.17
N VAL A 12 -14.54 -9.66 11.21
CA VAL A 12 -13.07 -9.65 11.29
C VAL A 12 -12.50 -11.05 11.44
N VAL A 13 -13.07 -11.88 12.34
CA VAL A 13 -12.65 -13.26 12.54
C VAL A 13 -12.91 -14.08 11.28
N GLY A 14 -14.08 -13.92 10.64
CA GLY A 14 -14.42 -14.59 9.39
C GLY A 14 -13.47 -14.22 8.25
N ALA A 15 -13.13 -12.93 8.11
CA ALA A 15 -12.17 -12.47 7.12
C ALA A 15 -10.75 -12.99 7.40
N LEU A 16 -10.34 -13.08 8.67
CA LEU A 16 -9.06 -13.66 9.06
C LEU A 16 -8.98 -15.15 8.72
N LEU A 17 -10.00 -15.92 9.09
CA LEU A 17 -10.07 -17.35 8.77
C LEU A 17 -10.07 -17.60 7.26
N LEU A 18 -10.83 -16.80 6.51
CA LEU A 18 -10.85 -16.86 5.06
C LEU A 18 -9.49 -16.51 4.44
N ALA A 19 -8.80 -15.50 4.97
CA ALA A 19 -7.48 -15.11 4.50
C ALA A 19 -6.44 -16.21 4.75
N ILE A 20 -6.46 -16.85 5.92
CA ILE A 20 -5.58 -17.99 6.25
C ILE A 20 -5.90 -19.17 5.34
N PHE A 21 -7.17 -19.49 5.14
CA PHE A 21 -7.59 -20.59 4.26
C PHE A 21 -7.18 -20.34 2.80
N ALA A 22 -7.32 -19.11 2.30
CA ALA A 22 -6.85 -18.73 0.98
C ALA A 22 -5.31 -18.82 0.86
N ALA A 23 -4.57 -18.45 1.92
CA ALA A 23 -3.11 -18.56 1.95
C ALA A 23 -2.64 -20.03 1.88
N MET A 24 -3.38 -20.98 2.46
CA MET A 24 -3.04 -22.42 2.37
C MET A 24 -3.00 -22.94 0.93
N VAL A 25 -3.73 -22.32 0.00
CA VAL A 25 -3.70 -22.68 -1.43
C VAL A 25 -2.38 -22.26 -2.10
N LEU A 26 -1.66 -21.30 -1.52
CA LEU A 26 -0.45 -20.71 -2.09
C LEU A 26 0.83 -21.47 -1.69
N GLY A 27 0.80 -22.29 -0.63
CA GLY A 27 1.93 -23.10 -0.20
C GLY A 27 1.91 -23.40 1.31
N GLU A 28 2.86 -24.23 1.76
CA GLU A 28 2.98 -24.63 3.16
C GLU A 28 3.37 -23.45 4.08
N ASP A 29 4.21 -22.54 3.58
CA ASP A 29 4.73 -21.42 4.36
C ASP A 29 3.80 -20.18 4.39
N ALA A 30 2.94 -20.04 3.37
CA ALA A 30 2.09 -18.88 3.17
C ALA A 30 1.15 -18.55 4.36
N PRO A 31 0.55 -19.54 5.06
CA PRO A 31 -0.25 -19.28 6.26
C PRO A 31 0.55 -18.62 7.39
N TYR A 32 1.83 -18.95 7.58
CA TYR A 32 2.66 -18.33 8.62
C TYR A 32 2.90 -16.84 8.32
N VAL A 33 3.18 -16.51 7.05
CA VAL A 33 3.31 -15.12 6.60
C VAL A 33 2.00 -14.36 6.77
N ALA A 34 0.87 -14.99 6.42
CA ALA A 34 -0.46 -14.41 6.61
C ALA A 34 -0.77 -14.13 8.09
N LEU A 35 -0.35 -15.01 9.02
CA LEU A 35 -0.47 -14.80 10.46
C LEU A 35 0.39 -13.64 10.97
N VAL A 36 1.62 -13.50 10.47
CA VAL A 36 2.48 -12.35 10.79
C VAL A 36 1.85 -11.05 10.29
N LEU A 37 1.32 -11.05 9.06
CA LEU A 37 0.62 -9.90 8.49
C LEU A 37 -0.66 -9.55 9.29
N ALA A 38 -1.44 -10.55 9.68
CA ALA A 38 -2.61 -10.35 10.54
C ALA A 38 -2.23 -9.75 11.89
N SER A 39 -1.13 -10.21 12.49
CA SER A 39 -0.59 -9.66 13.73
C SER A 39 -0.16 -8.19 13.56
N LEU A 40 0.47 -7.85 12.44
CA LEU A 40 0.84 -6.47 12.11
C LEU A 40 -0.39 -5.57 11.93
N LEU A 41 -1.45 -6.06 11.28
CA LEU A 41 -2.72 -5.35 11.14
C LEU A 41 -3.42 -5.14 12.48
N LEU A 42 -3.42 -6.16 13.35
CA LEU A 42 -3.93 -6.04 14.72
C LEU A 42 -3.12 -5.01 15.52
N PHE A 43 -1.80 -5.06 15.43
CA PHE A 43 -0.91 -4.06 16.05
C PHE A 43 -1.20 -2.64 15.53
N HIS A 44 -1.46 -2.50 14.22
CA HIS A 44 -1.85 -1.21 13.64
C HIS A 44 -3.12 -0.66 14.29
N ASN A 45 -4.14 -1.51 14.38
CA ASN A 45 -5.46 -1.14 14.89
C ASN A 45 -5.48 -0.93 16.41
N ALA A 46 -4.70 -1.70 17.15
CA ALA A 46 -4.64 -1.62 18.61
C ALA A 46 -3.75 -0.47 19.09
N VAL A 47 -2.60 -0.26 18.45
CA VAL A 47 -1.54 0.63 18.96
C VAL A 47 -1.08 1.65 17.93
N ALA A 48 -0.60 1.19 16.76
CA ALA A 48 0.19 2.05 15.88
C ALA A 48 -0.58 3.26 15.34
N ARG A 49 -1.89 3.12 15.07
CA ARG A 49 -2.73 4.23 14.59
C ARG A 49 -2.79 5.42 15.54
N PHE A 50 -2.52 5.21 16.83
CA PHE A 50 -2.54 6.25 17.87
C PHE A 50 -1.19 6.96 18.03
N ILE A 51 -0.11 6.39 17.48
CA ILE A 51 1.24 6.95 17.53
C ILE A 51 1.60 7.39 16.10
N PRO A 52 1.55 8.70 15.77
CA PRO A 52 1.70 9.15 14.39
C PRO A 52 2.96 8.59 13.70
N ALA A 53 4.11 8.60 14.37
CA ALA A 53 5.35 8.11 13.77
C ALA A 53 5.26 6.64 13.30
N ILE A 54 4.66 5.77 14.13
CA ILE A 54 4.55 4.34 13.84
C ILE A 54 3.41 4.11 12.85
N GLY A 55 2.25 4.74 13.07
CA GLY A 55 1.07 4.62 12.21
C GLY A 55 1.31 5.04 10.76
N LEU A 56 2.31 5.90 10.49
CA LEU A 56 2.69 6.31 9.14
C LEU A 56 3.52 5.28 8.39
N VAL A 57 4.30 4.47 9.11
CA VAL A 57 5.21 3.48 8.52
C VAL A 57 4.50 2.14 8.28
N VAL A 58 3.61 1.76 9.20
CA VAL A 58 2.93 0.46 9.18
C VAL A 58 2.17 0.16 7.87
N PRO A 59 1.50 1.12 7.19
CA PRO A 59 0.90 0.85 5.88
C PRO A 59 1.88 0.32 4.83
N GLY A 60 3.14 0.79 4.87
CA GLY A 60 4.20 0.25 4.03
C GLY A 60 4.52 -1.20 4.39
N ALA A 61 4.73 -1.47 5.68
CA ALA A 61 5.04 -2.82 6.17
C ALA A 61 3.90 -3.83 5.87
N VAL A 62 2.64 -3.39 5.98
CA VAL A 62 1.46 -4.17 5.61
C VAL A 62 1.47 -4.50 4.12
N LEU A 63 1.74 -3.50 3.26
CA LEU A 63 1.80 -3.72 1.82
C LEU A 63 2.94 -4.68 1.43
N ALA A 64 4.10 -4.54 2.08
CA ALA A 64 5.20 -5.49 1.90
C ALA A 64 4.80 -6.91 2.32
N GLY A 65 4.15 -7.05 3.48
CA GLY A 65 3.67 -8.34 3.98
C GLY A 65 2.63 -8.99 3.06
N ILE A 66 1.70 -8.22 2.49
CA ILE A 66 0.73 -8.74 1.51
C ILE A 66 1.44 -9.34 0.30
N MET A 67 2.49 -8.68 -0.19
CA MET A 67 3.27 -9.16 -1.33
C MET A 67 4.13 -10.38 -1.01
N LEU A 68 4.44 -10.63 0.27
CA LEU A 68 5.17 -11.81 0.74
C LEU A 68 4.29 -13.06 0.94
N VAL A 69 2.96 -12.91 1.02
CA VAL A 69 2.07 -14.06 1.28
C VAL A 69 2.16 -15.13 0.18
N PRO A 70 2.13 -14.79 -1.12
CA PRO A 70 2.20 -15.81 -2.17
C PRO A 70 3.56 -16.50 -2.26
N ASP A 71 4.63 -15.75 -1.99
CA ASP A 71 6.00 -16.25 -2.03
C ASP A 71 6.87 -15.42 -1.07
N TRP A 72 7.28 -16.06 0.03
CA TRP A 72 8.06 -15.43 1.09
C TRP A 72 9.54 -15.32 0.74
N GLN A 73 10.02 -16.12 -0.23
CA GLN A 73 11.39 -16.05 -0.74
C GLN A 73 11.62 -14.77 -1.56
N MET A 74 10.53 -14.06 -1.88
CA MET A 74 10.55 -12.69 -2.37
C MET A 74 11.41 -12.56 -3.65
N PRO A 75 10.95 -13.14 -4.78
CA PRO A 75 11.74 -13.19 -6.01
C PRO A 75 12.06 -11.82 -6.61
N MET A 76 11.40 -10.74 -6.13
CA MET A 76 11.65 -9.36 -6.54
C MET A 76 11.55 -8.40 -5.33
N PRO A 77 12.56 -8.36 -4.45
CA PRO A 77 12.54 -7.53 -3.26
C PRO A 77 12.49 -6.03 -3.60
N ALA A 78 13.07 -5.63 -4.73
CA ALA A 78 12.99 -4.25 -5.23
C ALA A 78 11.55 -3.80 -5.54
N ALA A 79 10.70 -4.71 -6.06
CA ALA A 79 9.31 -4.40 -6.38
C ALA A 79 8.49 -4.13 -5.12
N VAL A 80 8.68 -5.00 -4.12
CA VAL A 80 8.04 -4.86 -2.81
C VAL A 80 8.53 -3.62 -2.10
N TRP A 81 9.84 -3.37 -2.10
CA TRP A 81 10.44 -2.18 -1.51
C TRP A 81 9.87 -0.89 -2.11
N LEU A 82 9.69 -0.84 -3.44
CA LEU A 82 9.10 0.33 -4.10
C LEU A 82 7.64 0.52 -3.68
N ALA A 83 6.82 -0.54 -3.71
CA ALA A 83 5.41 -0.47 -3.33
C ALA A 83 5.26 0.00 -1.87
N MET A 84 6.01 -0.62 -0.96
CA MET A 84 6.11 -0.23 0.45
C MET A 84 6.50 1.25 0.60
N THR A 85 7.51 1.70 -0.13
CA THR A 85 8.00 3.09 -0.08
C THR A 85 6.90 4.06 -0.52
N ILE A 86 6.23 3.80 -1.64
CA ILE A 86 5.10 4.61 -2.10
C ILE A 86 4.02 4.70 -1.00
N ALA A 87 3.69 3.59 -0.35
CA ALA A 87 2.70 3.58 0.72
C ALA A 87 3.10 4.42 1.94
N VAL A 88 4.36 4.35 2.39
CA VAL A 88 4.86 5.18 3.51
C VAL A 88 4.80 6.67 3.15
N PHE A 89 5.37 7.06 2.01
CA PHE A 89 5.40 8.47 1.57
C PHE A 89 3.98 9.03 1.37
N THR A 90 3.09 8.21 0.82
CA THR A 90 1.67 8.56 0.66
C THR A 90 0.99 8.73 2.01
N SER A 91 1.25 7.83 2.97
CA SER A 91 0.69 7.92 4.32
C SER A 91 1.10 9.24 5.01
N VAL A 92 2.38 9.61 4.90
CA VAL A 92 2.90 10.90 5.38
C VAL A 92 2.19 12.07 4.68
N GLY A 93 2.11 12.05 3.35
CA GLY A 93 1.44 13.10 2.58
C GLY A 93 -0.04 13.26 2.95
N VAL A 94 -0.75 12.15 3.14
CA VAL A 94 -2.15 12.12 3.59
C VAL A 94 -2.28 12.69 5.00
N HIS A 95 -1.38 12.35 5.91
CA HIS A 95 -1.41 12.87 7.29
C HIS A 95 -1.22 14.37 7.35
N VAL A 96 -0.29 14.89 6.54
CA VAL A 96 -0.04 16.34 6.41
C VAL A 96 -1.23 17.05 5.77
N LEU A 97 -1.74 16.54 4.65
CA LEU A 97 -2.86 17.18 3.92
C LEU A 97 -4.19 17.10 4.67
N ALA A 98 -4.44 16.02 5.41
CA ALA A 98 -5.67 15.89 6.20
C ALA A 98 -5.64 16.73 7.49
N ASP A 99 -4.50 17.33 7.82
CA ASP A 99 -4.25 18.01 9.10
C ASP A 99 -4.65 17.12 10.28
N LYS A 100 -4.18 15.86 10.25
CA LYS A 100 -4.50 14.88 11.29
C LYS A 100 -3.82 15.26 12.60
N ARG A 101 -4.59 15.20 13.68
CA ARG A 101 -4.10 15.37 15.05
C ARG A 101 -3.79 14.00 15.67
N PRO A 102 -2.71 13.87 16.47
CA PRO A 102 -1.71 14.91 16.77
C PRO A 102 -0.80 15.23 15.58
N VAL A 103 -0.37 16.49 15.49
CA VAL A 103 0.50 16.98 14.41
C VAL A 103 1.84 16.25 14.44
N LEU A 104 2.42 16.01 13.25
CA LEU A 104 3.72 15.35 13.16
C LEU A 104 4.82 16.30 13.67
N SER A 105 5.33 16.02 14.87
CA SER A 105 6.43 16.82 15.44
C SER A 105 7.72 16.60 14.66
N ARG A 106 8.61 17.60 14.62
CA ARG A 106 9.93 17.45 13.98
C ARG A 106 10.75 16.29 14.58
N ARG A 107 10.53 15.98 15.87
CA ARG A 107 11.18 14.86 16.58
C ARG A 107 10.61 13.49 16.18
N ALA A 108 9.39 13.44 15.65
CA ALA A 108 8.77 12.21 15.15
C ALA A 108 9.25 11.82 13.74
N VAL A 109 9.73 12.79 12.95
CA VAL A 109 10.28 12.54 11.60
C VAL A 109 11.42 11.52 11.59
N PRO A 110 12.47 11.62 12.44
CA PRO A 110 13.53 10.61 12.45
C PRO A 110 13.01 9.22 12.83
N VAL A 111 11.94 9.11 13.62
CA VAL A 111 11.32 7.81 13.95
C VAL A 111 10.61 7.21 12.73
N VAL A 112 9.93 8.03 11.93
CA VAL A 112 9.34 7.59 10.64
C VAL A 112 10.43 7.11 9.69
N VAL A 113 11.51 7.90 9.56
CA VAL A 113 12.65 7.55 8.70
C VAL A 113 13.33 6.26 9.18
N LEU A 114 13.59 6.13 10.48
CA LEU A 114 14.16 4.92 11.07
C LEU A 114 13.26 3.70 10.81
N GLY A 115 11.95 3.84 11.02
CA GLY A 115 11.00 2.77 10.72
C GLY A 115 11.04 2.36 9.25
N TRP A 116 11.07 3.32 8.32
CA TRP A 116 11.22 3.05 6.90
C TRP A 116 12.56 2.40 6.54
N VAL A 117 13.67 2.81 7.16
CA VAL A 117 14.99 2.21 6.98
C VAL A 117 15.00 0.76 7.47
N VAL A 118 14.46 0.50 8.67
CA VAL A 118 14.40 -0.85 9.24
C VAL A 118 13.62 -1.79 8.33
N ILE A 119 12.43 -1.40 7.88
CA ILE A 119 11.65 -2.24 6.95
C ILE A 119 12.36 -2.39 5.59
N SER A 120 13.09 -1.37 5.13
CA SER A 120 13.88 -1.46 3.89
C SER A 120 15.02 -2.47 4.01
N ILE A 121 15.73 -2.47 5.14
CA ILE A 121 16.80 -3.44 5.43
C ILE A 121 16.21 -4.85 5.49
N VAL A 122 15.07 -5.04 6.15
CA VAL A 122 14.40 -6.34 6.20
C VAL A 122 14.00 -6.78 4.79
N THR A 123 13.27 -5.95 4.04
CA THR A 123 12.79 -6.29 2.70
C THR A 123 13.92 -6.58 1.71
N LEU A 124 14.99 -5.78 1.70
CA LEU A 124 16.11 -5.98 0.76
C LEU A 124 17.13 -7.02 1.26
N GLY A 125 17.27 -7.16 2.58
CA GLY A 125 18.24 -8.05 3.23
C GLY A 125 17.77 -9.49 3.39
N LEU A 126 16.45 -9.75 3.41
CA LEU A 126 15.90 -11.12 3.49
C LEU A 126 16.51 -12.06 2.44
N ARG A 127 16.74 -11.56 1.22
CA ARG A 127 17.30 -12.37 0.13
C ARG A 127 18.82 -12.53 0.18
N THR A 128 19.53 -11.55 0.74
CA THR A 128 21.00 -11.65 0.94
C THR A 128 21.38 -12.78 1.89
N GLY A 129 20.48 -13.20 2.78
CA GLY A 129 20.68 -14.35 3.66
C GLY A 129 20.40 -15.71 3.03
N MET A 130 19.91 -15.76 1.79
CA MET A 130 19.56 -17.00 1.07
C MET A 130 20.55 -17.37 -0.05
N ASP A 131 21.69 -16.67 -0.15
CA ASP A 131 22.66 -16.78 -1.26
C ASP A 131 22.04 -16.58 -2.66
N GLU A 132 20.85 -15.96 -2.74
CA GLU A 132 20.15 -15.66 -3.98
C GLU A 132 20.35 -14.22 -4.44
N ALA A 133 20.34 -14.02 -5.76
CA ALA A 133 20.48 -12.70 -6.35
C ALA A 133 19.27 -11.81 -5.99
N VAL A 134 19.53 -10.63 -5.41
CA VAL A 134 18.51 -9.59 -5.11
C VAL A 134 17.82 -9.08 -6.38
N TRP A 135 18.49 -9.21 -7.52
CA TRP A 135 18.09 -8.69 -8.82
C TRP A 135 17.95 -9.85 -9.82
N PRO A 136 16.96 -9.82 -10.74
CA PRO A 136 16.89 -10.80 -11.82
C PRO A 136 18.11 -10.69 -12.74
N ASP A 137 18.44 -11.76 -13.48
CA ASP A 137 19.53 -11.79 -14.48
C ASP A 137 19.17 -10.99 -15.75
N LEU A 138 18.74 -9.75 -15.57
CA LEU A 138 18.27 -8.83 -16.59
C LEU A 138 18.96 -7.47 -16.43
N PRO A 139 19.25 -6.77 -17.54
CA PRO A 139 19.84 -5.44 -17.49
C PRO A 139 19.01 -4.48 -16.63
N ILE A 140 19.67 -3.79 -15.71
CA ILE A 140 19.00 -2.93 -14.71
C ILE A 140 18.07 -1.89 -15.35
N PHE A 141 18.50 -1.30 -16.47
CA PHE A 141 17.72 -0.31 -17.21
C PHE A 141 16.45 -0.88 -17.83
N GLY A 142 16.49 -2.12 -18.34
CA GLY A 142 15.32 -2.77 -18.94
C GLY A 142 14.21 -3.03 -17.92
N VAL A 143 14.60 -3.47 -16.72
CA VAL A 143 13.66 -3.77 -15.64
C VAL A 143 13.13 -2.50 -14.97
N LEU A 144 13.98 -1.47 -14.76
CA LEU A 144 13.59 -0.25 -14.03
C LEU A 144 12.84 0.78 -14.87
N LEU A 145 12.93 0.74 -16.20
CA LEU A 145 12.29 1.74 -17.06
C LEU A 145 10.79 1.86 -16.77
N TRP A 146 10.07 0.74 -16.76
CA TRP A 146 8.62 0.71 -16.57
C TRP A 146 8.18 1.12 -15.16
N PRO A 147 8.78 0.61 -14.06
CA PRO A 147 8.50 1.10 -12.72
C PRO A 147 8.76 2.59 -12.53
N ILE A 148 9.86 3.12 -13.09
CA ILE A 148 10.17 4.56 -13.02
C ILE A 148 9.06 5.37 -13.71
N VAL A 149 8.66 4.96 -14.92
CA VAL A 149 7.55 5.60 -15.65
C VAL A 149 6.25 5.54 -14.83
N ALA A 150 5.93 4.40 -14.21
CA ALA A 150 4.72 4.24 -13.41
C ALA A 150 4.73 5.14 -12.15
N VAL A 151 5.89 5.33 -11.51
CA VAL A 151 6.06 6.24 -10.36
C VAL A 151 5.92 7.69 -10.78
N LEU A 152 6.54 8.09 -11.90
CA LEU A 152 6.44 9.45 -12.42
C LEU A 152 4.98 9.76 -12.81
N ALA A 153 4.30 8.82 -13.47
CA ALA A 153 2.89 8.94 -13.81
C ALA A 153 2.02 9.07 -12.56
N LEU A 154 2.28 8.29 -11.50
CA LEU A 154 1.61 8.44 -10.22
C LEU A 154 1.83 9.84 -9.66
N GLY A 155 3.07 10.34 -9.65
CA GLY A 155 3.41 11.68 -9.16
C GLY A 155 2.63 12.78 -9.88
N VAL A 156 2.53 12.69 -11.21
CA VAL A 156 1.73 13.62 -12.03
C VAL A 156 0.24 13.55 -11.66
N VAL A 157 -0.33 12.34 -11.56
CA VAL A 157 -1.74 12.14 -11.19
C VAL A 157 -2.02 12.66 -9.80
N LEU A 158 -1.18 12.36 -8.81
CA LEU A 158 -1.33 12.85 -7.44
C LEU A 158 -1.26 14.37 -7.39
N ARG A 159 -0.25 14.98 -8.04
CA ARG A 159 -0.12 16.44 -8.11
C ARG A 159 -1.36 17.08 -8.73
N TRP A 160 -1.83 16.57 -9.87
CA TRP A 160 -3.05 17.04 -10.52
C TRP A 160 -4.27 16.94 -9.59
N LYS A 161 -4.43 15.82 -8.90
CA LYS A 161 -5.57 15.60 -7.99
C LYS A 161 -5.50 16.43 -6.71
N ILE A 162 -4.30 16.78 -6.23
CA ILE A 162 -4.08 17.69 -5.10
C ILE A 162 -4.42 19.12 -5.51
N VAL A 163 -3.89 19.60 -6.63
CA VAL A 163 -4.11 20.98 -7.11
C VAL A 163 -5.58 21.24 -7.46
N THR A 164 -6.29 20.22 -7.97
CA THR A 164 -7.72 20.30 -8.30
C THR A 164 -8.66 19.98 -7.12
N ALA A 165 -8.15 19.86 -5.90
CA ALA A 165 -8.99 19.63 -4.72
C ALA A 165 -9.45 20.95 -4.10
N ASN A 166 -10.73 21.03 -3.73
CA ASN A 166 -11.30 22.22 -3.10
C ASN A 166 -10.86 22.39 -1.63
N SER A 167 -10.33 21.33 -1.00
CA SER A 167 -9.80 21.40 0.35
C SER A 167 -8.69 20.38 0.62
N PRO A 168 -7.79 20.63 1.59
CA PRO A 168 -6.71 19.70 1.95
C PRO A 168 -7.21 18.30 2.36
N ARG A 169 -8.33 18.23 3.10
CA ARG A 169 -8.97 16.95 3.46
C ARG A 169 -9.51 16.19 2.26
N GLN A 170 -10.09 16.90 1.28
CA GLN A 170 -10.51 16.27 0.03
C GLN A 170 -9.30 15.78 -0.79
N ALA A 171 -8.20 16.52 -0.79
CA ALA A 171 -6.95 16.10 -1.43
C ALA A 171 -6.43 14.80 -0.79
N ALA A 172 -6.36 14.73 0.54
CA ALA A 172 -5.95 13.52 1.26
C ALA A 172 -6.83 12.29 0.91
N ALA A 173 -8.16 12.47 0.87
CA ALA A 173 -9.07 11.41 0.47
C ALA A 173 -8.91 10.99 -1.01
N LYS A 174 -8.57 11.93 -1.91
CA LYS A 174 -8.22 11.57 -3.30
C LYS A 174 -6.95 10.73 -3.32
N ILE A 175 -5.88 11.18 -2.66
CA ILE A 175 -4.59 10.48 -2.63
C ILE A 175 -4.73 9.03 -2.18
N ILE A 176 -5.39 8.76 -1.05
CA ILE A 176 -5.59 7.39 -0.52
C ILE A 176 -6.16 6.48 -1.61
N ARG A 177 -7.19 6.95 -2.33
CA ARG A 177 -7.87 6.17 -3.37
C ARG A 177 -6.98 5.93 -4.58
N TYR A 178 -6.37 6.99 -5.11
CA TYR A 178 -5.54 6.85 -6.31
C TYR A 178 -4.33 5.95 -6.06
N VAL A 179 -3.69 6.04 -4.88
CA VAL A 179 -2.56 5.17 -4.54
C VAL A 179 -2.98 3.72 -4.33
N ALA A 180 -4.14 3.46 -3.72
CA ALA A 180 -4.68 2.11 -3.60
C ALA A 180 -4.97 1.49 -4.98
N LEU A 181 -5.53 2.27 -5.90
CA LEU A 181 -5.81 1.83 -7.27
C LEU A 181 -4.57 1.74 -8.15
N TRP A 182 -3.46 2.36 -7.75
CA TRP A 182 -2.20 2.33 -8.49
C TRP A 182 -1.39 1.05 -8.26
N GLN A 183 -1.67 0.29 -7.19
CA GLN A 183 -0.96 -0.96 -6.88
C GLN A 183 -0.92 -1.96 -8.05
N PRO A 184 -2.04 -2.28 -8.73
CA PRO A 184 -2.01 -3.13 -9.92
C PRO A 184 -1.18 -2.52 -11.06
N LEU A 185 -1.12 -1.20 -11.22
CA LEU A 185 -0.29 -0.57 -12.24
C LEU A 185 1.22 -0.66 -11.92
N ILE A 186 1.58 -0.59 -10.63
CA ILE A 186 2.95 -0.88 -10.19
C ILE A 186 3.30 -2.34 -10.47
N ALA A 187 2.42 -3.28 -10.13
CA ALA A 187 2.62 -4.70 -10.45
C ALA A 187 2.78 -4.91 -11.97
N ALA A 188 1.91 -4.28 -12.79
CA ALA A 188 2.01 -4.33 -14.24
C ALA A 188 3.35 -3.82 -14.76
N SER A 189 3.84 -2.70 -14.20
CA SER A 189 5.11 -2.11 -14.60
C SER A 189 6.31 -3.01 -14.30
N TRP A 190 6.28 -3.73 -13.17
CA TRP A 190 7.30 -4.73 -12.84
C TRP A 190 7.23 -5.94 -13.77
N CYS A 191 6.02 -6.47 -14.02
CA CYS A 191 5.81 -7.56 -14.98
C CYS A 191 6.33 -7.18 -16.38
N ALA A 192 6.11 -5.94 -16.82
CA ALA A 192 6.67 -5.44 -18.08
C ALA A 192 8.20 -5.39 -18.07
N GLY A 193 8.80 -4.93 -16.95
CA GLY A 193 10.25 -4.87 -16.76
C GLY A 193 10.95 -6.24 -16.86
N ILE A 194 10.29 -7.31 -16.40
CA ILE A 194 10.82 -8.68 -16.48
C ILE A 194 10.39 -9.43 -17.76
N GLY A 195 9.67 -8.78 -18.67
CA GLY A 195 9.18 -9.37 -19.92
C GLY A 195 7.93 -10.25 -19.78
N ALA A 196 7.30 -10.30 -18.61
CA ALA A 196 6.05 -11.03 -18.36
C ALA A 196 4.82 -10.25 -18.86
N TRP A 197 4.75 -10.04 -20.18
CA TRP A 197 3.75 -9.17 -20.81
C TRP A 197 2.31 -9.58 -20.56
N THR A 198 2.00 -10.88 -20.51
CA THR A 198 0.64 -11.37 -20.22
C THR A 198 0.17 -10.89 -18.84
N ALA A 199 0.99 -11.09 -17.81
CA ALA A 199 0.69 -10.62 -16.47
C ALA A 199 0.63 -9.08 -16.41
N ALA A 200 1.54 -8.40 -17.12
CA ALA A 200 1.55 -6.94 -17.21
C ALA A 200 0.22 -6.39 -17.77
N ILE A 201 -0.28 -6.97 -18.85
CA ILE A 201 -1.55 -6.56 -19.47
C ILE A 201 -2.72 -6.84 -18.53
N VAL A 202 -2.78 -8.01 -17.90
CA VAL A 202 -3.85 -8.35 -16.94
C VAL A 202 -3.90 -7.35 -15.80
N PHE A 203 -2.77 -7.08 -15.15
CA PHE A 203 -2.71 -6.11 -14.06
C PHE A 203 -3.00 -4.68 -14.52
N ALA A 204 -2.53 -4.29 -15.71
CA ALA A 204 -2.83 -2.98 -16.28
C ALA A 204 -4.33 -2.81 -16.51
N LEU A 205 -5.00 -3.80 -17.12
CA LEU A 205 -6.44 -3.77 -17.35
C LEU A 205 -7.22 -3.72 -16.04
N LEU A 206 -6.89 -4.54 -15.05
CA LEU A 206 -7.54 -4.50 -13.74
C LEU A 206 -7.35 -3.14 -13.04
N GLY A 207 -6.16 -2.56 -13.13
CA GLY A 207 -5.88 -1.23 -12.59
C GLY A 207 -6.68 -0.13 -13.29
N ILE A 208 -6.73 -0.15 -14.62
CA ILE A 208 -7.52 0.80 -15.42
C ILE A 208 -9.01 0.65 -15.11
N ILE A 209 -9.54 -0.57 -15.09
CA ILE A 209 -10.94 -0.84 -14.72
C ILE A 209 -11.23 -0.32 -13.32
N GLY A 210 -10.37 -0.58 -12.34
CA GLY A 210 -10.52 -0.06 -10.98
C GLY A 210 -10.55 1.48 -10.94
N LEU A 211 -9.65 2.14 -11.67
CA LEU A 211 -9.63 3.60 -11.80
C LEU A 211 -10.90 4.15 -12.47
N LEU A 212 -11.39 3.50 -13.53
CA LEU A 212 -12.60 3.89 -14.24
C LEU A 212 -13.85 3.67 -13.40
N LEU A 213 -13.96 2.55 -12.69
CA LEU A 213 -15.11 2.27 -11.82
C LEU A 213 -15.18 3.28 -10.68
N VAL A 214 -14.07 3.57 -10.01
CA VAL A 214 -14.04 4.52 -8.89
C VAL A 214 -14.17 5.97 -9.37
N GLY A 215 -13.60 6.30 -10.53
CA GLY A 215 -13.74 7.61 -11.18
C GLY A 215 -15.19 7.86 -11.62
N GLY A 216 -15.73 6.94 -12.41
CA GLY A 216 -17.08 6.99 -12.97
C GLY A 216 -18.17 6.92 -11.92
N TYR A 217 -18.03 6.08 -10.87
CA TYR A 217 -19.02 6.02 -9.79
C TYR A 217 -19.23 7.37 -9.11
N ARG A 218 -18.19 8.21 -8.97
CA ARG A 218 -18.34 9.53 -8.33
C ARG A 218 -18.85 10.62 -9.27
N GLU A 219 -18.55 10.54 -10.55
CA GLU A 219 -19.12 11.44 -11.55
C GLU A 219 -20.62 11.17 -11.73
N LEU A 220 -21.03 9.89 -11.72
CA LEU A 220 -22.42 9.48 -11.79
C LEU A 220 -23.19 9.70 -10.48
N ALA A 221 -22.55 9.50 -9.32
CA ALA A 221 -23.23 9.65 -8.03
C ALA A 221 -23.33 11.09 -7.52
N GLY A 222 -22.80 12.10 -8.22
CA GLY A 222 -22.95 13.51 -7.84
C GLY A 222 -22.47 13.86 -6.42
N MET A 223 -21.68 13.00 -5.77
CA MET A 223 -21.27 13.12 -4.36
C MET A 223 -20.11 14.11 -4.16
N SER A 224 -20.24 15.30 -4.73
CA SER A 224 -19.67 16.54 -4.21
C SER A 224 -20.70 17.22 -3.31
N GLY A 225 -21.16 16.52 -2.27
CA GLY A 225 -21.95 17.16 -1.23
C GLY A 225 -21.15 18.34 -0.64
N PRO A 226 -21.77 19.51 -0.41
CA PRO A 226 -21.07 20.64 0.19
C PRO A 226 -20.52 20.23 1.56
N ALA A 227 -19.36 20.79 1.92
CA ALA A 227 -18.76 20.55 3.23
C ALA A 227 -19.79 20.80 4.33
N VAL A 228 -19.94 19.86 5.26
CA VAL A 228 -20.74 20.04 6.47
C VAL A 228 -20.24 21.30 7.16
N ARG A 229 -21.00 22.38 7.03
CA ARG A 229 -20.78 23.63 7.76
C ARG A 229 -21.33 23.39 9.16
N TRP A 230 -20.45 23.16 10.11
CA TRP A 230 -20.79 23.35 11.52
C TRP A 230 -21.06 24.84 11.71
N ARG A 231 -22.32 25.18 12.01
CA ARG A 231 -22.68 26.46 12.64
C ARG A 231 -22.53 26.28 14.13
#